data_AF-A0A957DUU5-F1
#
_entry.id   AF-A0A957DUU5-F1
#
_cell.length_a   1.000
_cell.length_b   1.000
_cell.length_c   1.000
_cell.angle_alpha   90.00
_cell.angle_beta   90.00
_cell.angle_gamma   90.00
#
_symmetry.space_group_name_H-M   'P 1'
#
loop_
_entity.id
_entity.type
_entity.pdbx_description
1 polymer ?
#
loop_
_entity_poly.entity_id
_entity_poly.type
_entity_poly.pdbx_seq_one_letter_code
_entity_poly.pdbx_strand_id
1 'polypeptide(L)'
;MIRTKRFMGLLVCLFLLATYLVAQSRSAQAGSASATFLPQVMIAPRGPNLLPNPSFEQGWYHQDDLPELQLPDKWQFAYAEGKNALDPDPWNEWVRPETRVLPSAFLPPDEHDLFIWDGDQTVKIFKGSGAISFELTTAVSLTPGTYILEINVFPDLVVGYDTNGQKIWAPDPLSGEVKLIAGNGTTGWILPTFGEKNRLRTTFTVSKAQTVVVGAAMRGRWAIQNNGWFMDDWWLYQQ
;
A
#
# COMPACT_ATOMS: atom_id res chain seq x y z
N MET A 1 29.66 -56.56 18.21
CA MET A 1 30.37 -56.57 19.51
C MET A 1 31.86 -56.45 19.22
N ILE A 2 32.44 -55.25 19.39
CA ILE A 2 33.82 -54.95 19.86
C ILE A 2 33.90 -53.42 19.95
N ARG A 3 34.43 -53.00 21.09
CA ARG A 3 34.45 -51.66 21.67
C ARG A 3 35.86 -51.08 21.53
N THR A 4 36.01 -49.82 21.96
CA THR A 4 37.25 -49.12 22.37
C THR A 4 38.14 -48.53 21.26
N LYS A 5 38.72 -47.32 21.37
CA LYS A 5 39.07 -46.49 22.55
C LYS A 5 39.29 -45.02 22.12
N ARG A 6 39.16 -44.13 23.11
CA ARG A 6 39.36 -42.67 23.12
C ARG A 6 40.80 -42.25 22.81
N PHE A 7 40.99 -41.02 22.32
CA PHE A 7 42.15 -40.20 22.68
C PHE A 7 41.74 -38.74 22.91
N MET A 8 42.41 -38.14 23.89
CA MET A 8 42.12 -36.89 24.60
C MET A 8 43.41 -36.06 24.61
N GLY A 9 43.31 -34.73 24.61
CA GLY A 9 44.41 -33.78 24.83
C GLY A 9 44.87 -33.07 23.55
N LEU A 10 45.29 -31.80 23.54
CA LEU A 10 45.69 -30.90 24.62
C LEU A 10 45.69 -29.44 24.09
N LEU A 11 45.43 -28.53 25.02
CA LEU A 11 45.56 -27.07 25.02
C LEU A 11 46.92 -26.54 24.50
N VAL A 12 46.93 -25.41 23.76
CA VAL A 12 48.06 -24.45 23.73
C VAL A 12 47.53 -23.02 23.59
N CYS A 13 47.80 -22.19 24.61
CA CYS A 13 47.74 -20.73 24.59
C CYS A 13 48.93 -20.15 23.83
N LEU A 14 48.77 -19.03 23.10
CA LEU A 14 49.88 -18.10 22.90
C LEU A 14 49.44 -16.65 22.54
N PHE A 15 49.68 -15.77 23.51
CA PHE A 15 50.15 -14.37 23.48
C PHE A 15 49.58 -13.28 22.54
N LEU A 16 49.12 -12.22 23.22
CA LEU A 16 48.94 -10.84 22.80
C LEU A 16 50.20 -10.20 22.17
N LEU A 17 50.00 -9.41 21.12
CA LEU A 17 50.82 -8.22 20.84
C LEU A 17 49.92 -7.11 20.29
N ALA A 18 49.65 -6.09 21.10
CA ALA A 18 48.99 -4.86 20.68
C ALA A 18 50.06 -3.79 20.41
N THR A 19 50.28 -3.43 19.15
CA THR A 19 51.13 -2.32 18.75
C THR A 19 50.29 -1.05 18.66
N TYR A 20 50.58 -0.07 19.52
CA TYR A 20 50.02 1.28 19.44
C TYR A 20 50.77 2.07 18.36
N LEU A 21 50.08 2.41 17.26
CA LEU A 21 50.53 3.40 16.28
C LEU A 21 49.82 4.74 16.57
N VAL A 22 50.59 5.73 17.00
CA VAL A 22 50.14 7.11 17.16
C VAL A 22 50.13 7.76 15.77
N ALA A 23 48.94 7.97 15.20
CA ALA A 23 48.77 8.75 13.97
C ALA A 23 48.69 10.24 14.33
N GLN A 24 49.66 11.03 13.86
CA GLN A 24 49.65 12.50 13.94
C GLN A 24 48.54 13.06 13.04
N SER A 25 47.56 13.75 13.64
CA SER A 25 46.53 14.48 12.90
C SER A 25 47.11 15.77 12.31
N ARG A 26 47.28 15.83 10.98
CA ARG A 26 47.46 17.09 10.26
C ARG A 26 46.09 17.71 10.03
N SER A 27 45.80 18.83 10.68
CA SER A 27 44.60 19.64 10.43
C SER A 27 44.69 20.25 9.03
N ALA A 28 43.89 19.75 8.10
CA ALA A 28 43.67 20.41 6.81
C ALA A 28 42.77 21.64 7.02
N GLN A 29 43.23 22.78 6.51
CA GLN A 29 42.54 24.06 6.59
C GLN A 29 41.30 24.03 5.69
N ALA A 30 40.12 24.23 6.28
CA ALA A 30 38.84 24.22 5.59
C ALA A 30 38.78 25.36 4.55
N GLY A 31 38.60 24.99 3.28
CA GLY A 31 38.28 25.94 2.22
C GLY A 31 36.86 26.47 2.39
N SER A 32 36.70 27.78 2.22
CA SER A 32 35.39 28.45 2.26
C SER A 32 34.49 27.94 1.13
N ALA A 33 33.49 27.14 1.48
CA ALA A 33 32.45 26.74 0.55
C ALA A 33 31.39 27.86 0.48
N SER A 34 31.30 28.53 -0.66
CA SER A 34 30.16 29.39 -0.99
C SER A 34 28.93 28.52 -1.20
N ALA A 35 28.07 28.41 -0.20
CA ALA A 35 26.79 27.72 -0.32
C ALA A 35 25.84 28.58 -1.18
N THR A 36 25.55 28.13 -2.40
CA THR A 36 24.44 28.65 -3.18
C THR A 36 23.15 28.13 -2.56
N PHE A 37 22.44 29.00 -1.82
CA PHE A 37 21.12 28.67 -1.29
C PHE A 37 20.14 28.53 -2.46
N LEU A 38 19.72 27.29 -2.76
CA LEU A 38 18.57 27.05 -3.62
C LEU A 38 17.31 27.53 -2.87
N PRO A 39 16.34 28.14 -3.55
CA PRO A 39 15.10 28.55 -2.91
C PRO A 39 14.42 27.32 -2.31
N GLN A 40 14.17 27.36 -0.99
CA GLN A 40 13.34 26.38 -0.32
C GLN A 40 11.94 26.45 -0.93
N VAL A 41 11.54 25.42 -1.66
CA VAL A 41 10.14 25.22 -2.04
C VAL A 41 9.39 25.04 -0.72
N MET A 42 8.66 26.07 -0.28
CA MET A 42 7.76 25.96 0.85
C MET A 42 6.63 25.01 0.46
N ILE A 43 6.70 23.76 0.90
CA ILE A 43 5.57 22.85 0.84
C ILE A 43 4.57 23.41 1.86
N ALA A 44 3.41 23.89 1.38
CA ALA A 44 2.34 24.29 2.29
C ALA A 44 2.04 23.12 3.25
N PRO A 45 2.00 23.35 4.57
CA PRO A 45 1.77 22.27 5.52
C PRO A 45 0.43 21.61 5.23
N ARG A 46 0.44 20.27 5.15
CA ARG A 46 -0.78 19.48 5.02
C ARG A 46 -1.66 19.75 6.25
N GLY A 47 -2.92 20.12 6.05
CA GLY A 47 -3.90 20.22 7.12
C GLY A 47 -4.11 18.88 7.85
N PRO A 48 -4.84 18.85 8.98
CA PRO A 48 -5.16 17.60 9.66
C PRO A 48 -5.91 16.64 8.72
N ASN A 49 -5.70 15.33 8.89
CA ASN A 49 -6.44 14.33 8.14
C ASN A 49 -7.90 14.30 8.63
N LEU A 50 -8.83 14.47 7.69
CA LEU A 50 -10.27 14.53 7.92
C LEU A 50 -10.95 13.17 7.68
N LEU A 51 -10.23 12.16 7.18
CA LEU A 51 -10.78 10.83 7.03
C LEU A 51 -10.89 10.11 8.38
N PRO A 52 -11.97 9.35 8.61
CA PRO A 52 -12.02 8.39 9.69
C PRO A 52 -11.12 7.19 9.37
N ASN A 53 -10.37 6.71 10.37
CA ASN A 53 -9.52 5.52 10.24
C ASN A 53 -8.65 5.51 8.95
N PRO A 54 -7.83 6.56 8.71
CA PRO A 54 -7.16 6.78 7.43
C PRO A 54 -6.07 5.75 7.09
N SER A 55 -5.40 5.21 8.10
CA SER A 55 -4.42 4.12 7.98
C SER A 55 -4.99 2.76 8.41
N PHE A 56 -6.31 2.67 8.52
CA PHE A 56 -7.02 1.40 8.76
C PHE A 56 -6.71 0.66 10.07
N GLU A 57 -5.95 1.26 10.99
CA GLU A 57 -5.53 0.70 12.28
C GLU A 57 -6.65 0.50 13.33
N GLN A 58 -7.82 1.12 13.14
CA GLN A 58 -8.86 1.21 14.18
C GLN A 58 -9.79 0.00 14.27
N GLY A 59 -9.36 -1.17 13.79
CA GLY A 59 -10.16 -2.39 13.81
C GLY A 59 -10.97 -2.62 12.53
N TRP A 60 -11.80 -3.67 12.56
CA TRP A 60 -12.52 -4.17 11.40
C TRP A 60 -13.80 -4.93 11.78
N TYR A 61 -14.70 -5.09 10.80
CA TYR A 61 -15.94 -5.86 10.91
C TYR A 61 -16.16 -6.75 9.69
N HIS A 62 -17.05 -7.73 9.79
CA HIS A 62 -17.50 -8.55 8.67
C HIS A 62 -18.76 -7.95 8.05
N GLN A 63 -18.69 -7.52 6.78
CA GLN A 63 -19.88 -7.07 6.08
C GLN A 63 -20.86 -8.23 5.90
N ASP A 64 -22.13 -8.01 6.25
CA ASP A 64 -23.21 -9.00 6.12
C ASP A 64 -22.88 -10.34 6.84
N ASP A 65 -22.08 -10.28 7.90
CA ASP A 65 -21.54 -11.44 8.65
C ASP A 65 -20.75 -12.44 7.78
N LEU A 66 -20.23 -12.00 6.62
CA LEU A 66 -19.42 -12.81 5.71
C LEU A 66 -17.95 -12.81 6.15
N PRO A 67 -17.37 -13.97 6.52
CA PRO A 67 -15.98 -14.06 6.98
C PRO A 67 -14.96 -13.56 5.97
N GLU A 68 -15.26 -13.67 4.67
CA GLU A 68 -14.39 -13.25 3.58
C GLU A 68 -14.36 -11.72 3.37
N LEU A 69 -15.27 -10.96 4.01
CA LEU A 69 -15.40 -9.52 3.86
C LEU A 69 -15.02 -8.78 5.14
N GLN A 70 -13.75 -8.88 5.53
CA GLN A 70 -13.18 -8.17 6.68
C GLN A 70 -12.83 -6.72 6.31
N LEU A 71 -13.71 -5.78 6.62
CA LEU A 71 -13.60 -4.36 6.26
C LEU A 71 -13.09 -3.49 7.40
N PRO A 72 -12.30 -2.45 7.11
CA PRO A 72 -11.87 -1.52 8.14
C PRO A 72 -13.05 -0.74 8.72
N ASP A 73 -13.02 -0.52 10.03
CA ASP A 73 -14.07 0.24 10.71
C ASP A 73 -14.23 1.64 10.11
N LYS A 74 -15.50 2.08 10.03
CA LYS A 74 -15.94 3.38 9.46
C LYS A 74 -15.86 3.50 7.94
N TRP A 75 -15.54 2.41 7.25
CA TRP A 75 -15.58 2.34 5.79
C TRP A 75 -16.73 1.45 5.31
N GLN A 76 -17.25 1.81 4.14
CA GLN A 76 -18.28 1.10 3.41
C GLN A 76 -17.68 0.47 2.17
N PHE A 77 -18.18 -0.71 1.83
CA PHE A 77 -17.71 -1.48 0.71
C PHE A 77 -18.87 -1.86 -0.21
N ALA A 78 -18.67 -1.66 -1.50
CA ALA A 78 -19.58 -2.10 -2.53
C ALA A 78 -18.78 -2.85 -3.60
N TYR A 79 -19.38 -3.86 -4.21
CA TYR A 79 -18.74 -4.63 -5.28
C TYR A 79 -19.76 -5.06 -6.33
N ALA A 80 -19.27 -5.33 -7.53
CA ALA A 80 -20.07 -5.90 -8.61
C ALA A 80 -20.00 -7.43 -8.60
N GLU A 81 -21.08 -8.09 -9.01
CA GLU A 81 -21.11 -9.53 -9.33
C GLU A 81 -21.85 -9.75 -10.66
N GLY A 82 -21.49 -10.82 -11.37
CA GLY A 82 -22.11 -11.25 -12.63
C GLY A 82 -21.47 -10.62 -13.87
N LYS A 83 -22.29 -10.28 -14.87
CA LYS A 83 -21.78 -9.90 -16.21
C LYS A 83 -20.79 -8.73 -16.15
N ASN A 84 -19.60 -8.97 -16.66
CA ASN A 84 -18.61 -7.93 -16.91
C ASN A 84 -18.92 -7.22 -18.24
N ALA A 85 -19.19 -5.91 -18.18
CA ALA A 85 -19.50 -5.12 -19.37
C ALA A 85 -18.25 -4.69 -20.16
N LEU A 86 -17.06 -4.88 -19.60
CA LEU A 86 -15.77 -4.48 -20.18
C LEU A 86 -15.09 -5.62 -20.93
N ASP A 87 -15.48 -6.86 -20.62
CA ASP A 87 -14.97 -8.07 -21.25
C ASP A 87 -16.09 -9.11 -21.29
N PRO A 88 -16.51 -9.57 -22.49
CA PRO A 88 -17.65 -10.47 -22.63
C PRO A 88 -17.33 -11.94 -22.33
N ASP A 89 -16.06 -12.29 -22.10
CA ASP A 89 -15.68 -13.68 -21.89
C ASP A 89 -16.24 -14.20 -20.55
N PRO A 90 -16.89 -15.38 -20.51
CA PRO A 90 -17.58 -15.86 -19.31
C PRO A 90 -16.70 -16.04 -18.07
N TRP A 91 -15.40 -16.28 -18.24
CA TRP A 91 -14.47 -16.40 -17.13
C TRP A 91 -14.05 -15.05 -16.53
N ASN A 92 -14.37 -13.93 -17.18
CA ASN A 92 -14.10 -12.58 -16.71
C ASN A 92 -15.33 -11.92 -16.05
N GLU A 93 -16.36 -12.69 -15.70
CA GLU A 93 -17.46 -12.18 -14.88
C GLU A 93 -16.94 -11.56 -13.58
N TRP A 94 -17.59 -10.48 -13.15
CA TRP A 94 -17.34 -9.90 -11.86
C TRP A 94 -17.71 -10.90 -10.78
N VAL A 95 -16.78 -11.16 -9.88
CA VAL A 95 -17.01 -12.01 -8.72
C VAL A 95 -16.78 -11.22 -7.46
N ARG A 96 -17.43 -11.66 -6.38
CA ARG A 96 -17.18 -11.13 -5.05
C ARG A 96 -15.68 -11.20 -4.70
N PRO A 97 -15.06 -10.07 -4.33
CA PRO A 97 -13.70 -10.05 -3.81
C PRO A 97 -13.64 -10.58 -2.38
N GLU A 98 -12.45 -10.88 -1.91
CA GLU A 98 -12.11 -11.12 -0.51
C GLU A 98 -11.45 -9.85 0.04
N THR A 99 -11.80 -9.45 1.26
CA THR A 99 -11.22 -8.28 1.92
C THR A 99 -10.61 -8.68 3.26
N ARG A 100 -9.44 -8.13 3.57
CA ARG A 100 -8.70 -8.39 4.80
C ARG A 100 -8.04 -7.12 5.29
N VAL A 101 -8.19 -6.79 6.57
CA VAL A 101 -7.27 -5.87 7.27
C VAL A 101 -6.15 -6.73 7.84
N LEU A 102 -4.96 -6.62 7.24
CA LEU A 102 -3.81 -7.47 7.49
C LEU A 102 -2.77 -6.73 8.33
N PRO A 103 -2.45 -7.19 9.55
CA PRO A 103 -1.26 -6.70 10.24
C PRO A 103 0.01 -7.31 9.65
N SER A 104 1.15 -6.64 9.87
CA SER A 104 2.47 -7.04 9.37
C SER A 104 2.84 -8.49 9.69
N ALA A 105 2.35 -9.04 10.80
CA ALA A 105 2.54 -10.43 11.21
C ALA A 105 2.00 -11.47 10.21
N PHE A 106 1.11 -11.09 9.29
CA PHE A 106 0.57 -11.94 8.21
C PHE A 106 1.22 -11.67 6.84
N LEU A 107 2.23 -10.79 6.80
CA LEU A 107 3.00 -10.49 5.61
C LEU A 107 4.44 -11.00 5.77
N PRO A 108 5.08 -11.47 4.69
CA PRO A 108 6.52 -11.67 4.67
C PRO A 108 7.26 -10.39 5.11
N PRO A 109 8.30 -10.49 5.97
CA PRO A 109 9.00 -9.31 6.49
C PRO A 109 9.54 -8.35 5.42
N ASP A 110 9.95 -8.87 4.27
CA ASP A 110 10.45 -8.10 3.13
C ASP A 110 9.35 -7.41 2.32
N GLU A 111 8.08 -7.75 2.54
CA GLU A 111 6.92 -7.10 1.92
C GLU A 111 6.28 -6.03 2.82
N HIS A 112 6.72 -5.87 4.08
CA HIS A 112 6.14 -4.89 5.02
C HIS A 112 6.20 -3.47 4.44
N ASP A 113 7.38 -3.04 4.00
CA ASP A 113 7.59 -1.71 3.41
C ASP A 113 6.91 -1.53 2.04
N LEU A 114 6.46 -2.61 1.40
CA LEU A 114 5.73 -2.56 0.14
C LEU A 114 4.25 -2.26 0.35
N PHE A 115 3.64 -2.85 1.38
CA PHE A 115 2.19 -2.84 1.56
C PHE A 115 1.69 -1.97 2.72
N ILE A 116 2.56 -1.63 3.68
CA ILE A 116 2.26 -0.76 4.81
C ILE A 116 2.92 0.60 4.56
N TRP A 117 2.16 1.67 4.80
CA TRP A 117 2.59 3.07 4.70
C TRP A 117 2.61 3.74 6.07
N ASP A 118 1.66 3.41 6.94
CA ASP A 118 1.55 3.92 8.30
C ASP A 118 1.14 2.80 9.25
N GLY A 119 1.60 2.85 10.51
CA GLY A 119 1.20 1.87 11.51
C GLY A 119 1.72 0.44 11.26
N ASP A 120 0.84 -0.55 11.40
CA ASP A 120 1.13 -1.99 11.34
C ASP A 120 0.20 -2.74 10.36
N GLN A 121 -0.86 -2.11 9.87
CA GLN A 121 -1.92 -2.74 9.09
C GLN A 121 -1.98 -2.20 7.67
N THR A 122 -2.58 -3.00 6.80
CA THR A 122 -2.94 -2.63 5.43
C THR A 122 -4.23 -3.32 5.04
N VAL A 123 -5.03 -2.70 4.17
CA VAL A 123 -6.23 -3.34 3.62
C VAL A 123 -5.85 -4.05 2.33
N LYS A 124 -6.06 -5.36 2.29
CA LYS A 124 -5.96 -6.17 1.07
C LYS A 124 -7.36 -6.51 0.54
N ILE A 125 -7.63 -6.17 -0.71
CA ILE A 125 -8.84 -6.58 -1.42
C ILE A 125 -8.41 -7.36 -2.66
N PHE A 126 -8.85 -8.60 -2.79
CA PHE A 126 -8.31 -9.48 -3.82
C PHE A 126 -9.25 -10.57 -4.29
N LYS A 127 -8.93 -11.17 -5.43
CA LYS A 127 -9.43 -12.48 -5.84
C LYS A 127 -8.37 -13.24 -6.64
N GLY A 128 -8.25 -14.53 -6.36
CA GLY A 128 -7.49 -15.44 -7.22
C GLY A 128 -8.33 -15.88 -8.41
N SER A 129 -7.81 -15.73 -9.64
CA SER A 129 -8.51 -16.13 -10.88
C SER A 129 -9.92 -15.56 -11.01
N GLY A 130 -10.14 -14.32 -10.57
CA GLY A 130 -11.43 -13.65 -10.65
C GLY A 130 -11.28 -12.17 -11.04
N ALA A 131 -12.17 -11.69 -11.90
CA ALA A 131 -12.30 -10.27 -12.17
C ALA A 131 -13.07 -9.61 -11.02
N ILE A 132 -12.60 -8.46 -10.53
CA ILE A 132 -13.25 -7.75 -9.42
C ILE A 132 -13.44 -6.28 -9.77
N SER A 133 -14.53 -5.71 -9.27
CA SER A 133 -14.82 -4.28 -9.33
C SER A 133 -15.47 -3.88 -8.03
N PHE A 134 -14.90 -2.91 -7.33
CA PHE A 134 -15.33 -2.52 -5.99
C PHE A 134 -15.14 -1.04 -5.71
N GLU A 135 -15.80 -0.56 -4.66
CA GLU A 135 -15.64 0.77 -4.09
C GLU A 135 -15.39 0.65 -2.58
N LEU A 136 -14.39 1.37 -2.08
CA LEU A 136 -14.14 1.55 -0.66
C LEU A 136 -14.32 3.04 -0.33
N THR A 137 -15.34 3.36 0.45
CA THR A 137 -15.78 4.75 0.67
C THR A 137 -16.13 5.04 2.12
N THR A 138 -16.13 6.31 2.47
CA THR A 138 -16.65 6.79 3.75
C THR A 138 -17.32 8.15 3.58
N ALA A 139 -18.16 8.52 4.53
CA ALA A 139 -18.89 9.78 4.53
C ALA A 139 -18.24 10.76 5.52
N VAL A 140 -17.92 11.97 5.07
CA VAL A 140 -17.27 13.01 5.89
C VAL A 140 -18.06 14.31 5.82
N SER A 141 -18.35 14.91 6.97
CA SER A 141 -18.96 16.24 7.05
C SER A 141 -17.91 17.33 6.87
N LEU A 142 -18.07 18.13 5.83
CA LEU A 142 -17.14 19.20 5.45
C LEU A 142 -17.83 20.57 5.49
N THR A 143 -17.06 21.61 5.82
CA THR A 143 -17.45 23.02 5.70
C THR A 143 -17.09 23.57 4.31
N PRO A 144 -17.49 24.80 3.95
CA PRO A 144 -17.01 25.42 2.72
C PRO A 144 -15.48 25.49 2.67
N GLY A 145 -14.89 25.07 1.56
CA GLY A 145 -13.44 24.99 1.40
C GLY A 145 -13.02 24.20 0.17
N THR A 146 -11.73 24.25 -0.15
CA THR A 146 -11.09 23.41 -1.17
C THR A 146 -10.32 22.29 -0.47
N TYR A 147 -10.55 21.07 -0.90
CA TYR A 147 -10.04 19.87 -0.27
C TYR A 147 -9.23 19.05 -1.26
N ILE A 148 -8.23 18.35 -0.76
CA ILE A 148 -7.45 17.36 -1.49
C ILE A 148 -7.73 15.99 -0.89
N LEU A 149 -8.25 15.07 -1.72
CA LEU A 149 -8.26 13.64 -1.43
C LEU A 149 -6.99 13.04 -2.02
N GLU A 150 -6.24 12.32 -1.21
CA GLU A 150 -5.06 11.55 -1.56
C GLU A 150 -5.22 10.12 -1.08
N ILE A 151 -4.94 9.15 -1.93
CA ILE A 151 -4.93 7.73 -1.54
C ILE A 151 -3.59 7.11 -1.92
N ASN A 152 -3.15 6.13 -1.12
CA ASN A 152 -2.09 5.23 -1.51
C ASN A 152 -2.64 3.84 -1.83
N VAL A 153 -2.16 3.27 -2.92
CA VAL A 153 -2.57 1.94 -3.41
C VAL A 153 -1.36 1.21 -3.97
N PHE A 154 -1.29 -0.10 -3.75
CA PHE A 154 -0.37 -1.02 -4.43
C PHE A 154 -1.21 -2.03 -5.25
N PRO A 155 -1.22 -1.94 -6.59
CA PRO A 155 -1.86 -2.94 -7.44
C PRO A 155 -0.96 -4.19 -7.51
N ASP A 156 -1.35 -5.25 -6.81
CA ASP A 156 -0.68 -6.55 -6.79
C ASP A 156 -1.27 -7.45 -7.90
N LEU A 157 -1.20 -6.99 -9.15
CA LEU A 157 -1.86 -7.61 -10.29
C LEU A 157 -0.93 -8.55 -11.03
N VAL A 158 -1.07 -9.85 -10.80
CA VAL A 158 -0.12 -10.90 -11.21
C VAL A 158 -0.81 -11.91 -12.10
N VAL A 159 -0.23 -12.18 -13.27
CA VAL A 159 -0.73 -13.18 -14.24
C VAL A 159 -0.05 -14.54 -14.09
N GLY A 160 1.09 -14.59 -13.39
CA GLY A 160 1.93 -15.78 -13.30
C GLY A 160 3.05 -15.62 -12.29
N TYR A 161 3.80 -16.70 -12.08
CA TYR A 161 5.09 -16.66 -11.38
C TYR A 161 6.13 -17.32 -12.29
N ASP A 162 7.35 -16.78 -12.29
CA ASP A 162 8.45 -17.35 -13.04
C ASP A 162 9.01 -18.62 -12.38
N THR A 163 10.05 -19.22 -12.97
CA THR A 163 10.66 -20.45 -12.43
C THR A 163 11.33 -20.26 -11.07
N ASN A 164 11.59 -19.02 -10.65
CA ASN A 164 12.17 -18.67 -9.36
C ASN A 164 11.08 -18.25 -8.34
N GLY A 165 9.81 -18.32 -8.72
CA GLY A 165 8.70 -17.88 -7.88
C GLY A 165 8.49 -16.36 -7.87
N GLN A 166 9.12 -15.62 -8.79
CA GLN A 166 8.94 -14.18 -8.87
C GLN A 166 7.65 -13.81 -9.61
N LYS A 167 6.99 -12.75 -9.14
CA LYS A 167 5.73 -12.26 -9.72
C LYS A 167 5.93 -11.86 -11.17
N ILE A 168 5.07 -12.36 -12.06
CA ILE A 168 4.91 -11.88 -13.43
C ILE A 168 3.72 -10.93 -13.41
N TRP A 169 4.00 -9.63 -13.46
CA TRP A 169 2.98 -8.59 -13.47
C TRP A 169 2.09 -8.66 -14.71
N ALA A 170 0.83 -8.27 -14.56
CA ALA A 170 -0.09 -8.19 -15.69
C ALA A 170 0.45 -7.19 -16.75
N PRO A 171 0.56 -7.59 -18.02
CA PRO A 171 1.24 -6.77 -19.03
C PRO A 171 0.35 -5.65 -19.60
N ASP A 172 -0.97 -5.80 -19.51
CA ASP A 172 -1.93 -4.83 -20.03
C ASP A 172 -2.32 -3.82 -18.92
N PRO A 173 -2.11 -2.50 -19.10
CA PRO A 173 -2.51 -1.48 -18.13
C PRO A 173 -3.99 -1.48 -17.74
N LEU A 174 -4.89 -2.00 -18.58
CA LEU A 174 -6.31 -2.14 -18.26
C LEU A 174 -6.60 -3.29 -17.29
N SER A 175 -5.58 -4.06 -16.91
CA SER A 175 -5.72 -5.11 -15.88
C SER A 175 -6.04 -4.53 -14.52
N GLY A 176 -5.77 -3.23 -14.32
CA GLY A 176 -6.03 -2.52 -13.09
C GLY A 176 -6.36 -1.06 -13.35
N GLU A 177 -7.45 -0.58 -12.77
CA GLU A 177 -7.85 0.81 -12.88
C GLU A 177 -8.34 1.33 -11.54
N VAL A 178 -8.04 2.60 -11.25
CA VAL A 178 -8.47 3.30 -10.03
C VAL A 178 -9.23 4.57 -10.41
N LYS A 179 -10.28 4.89 -9.67
CA LYS A 179 -11.07 6.11 -9.85
C LYS A 179 -11.33 6.71 -8.48
N LEU A 180 -10.93 7.96 -8.28
CA LEU A 180 -11.16 8.65 -6.99
C LEU A 180 -12.60 9.16 -6.94
N ILE A 181 -13.25 8.97 -5.79
CA ILE A 181 -14.59 9.45 -5.50
C ILE A 181 -14.43 10.60 -4.51
N ALA A 182 -14.85 11.80 -4.87
CA ALA A 182 -14.65 12.98 -4.05
C ALA A 182 -15.76 14.01 -4.23
N GLY A 183 -16.39 14.40 -3.12
CA GLY A 183 -17.44 15.41 -3.12
C GLY A 183 -18.70 14.92 -3.83
N ASN A 184 -19.04 15.56 -4.95
CA ASN A 184 -20.20 15.24 -5.78
C ASN A 184 -19.82 14.58 -7.12
N GLY A 185 -18.58 14.10 -7.27
CA GLY A 185 -18.11 13.53 -8.52
C GLY A 185 -16.99 12.52 -8.35
N THR A 186 -16.44 12.11 -9.49
CA THR A 186 -15.32 11.19 -9.58
C THR A 186 -14.28 11.71 -10.56
N THR A 187 -13.05 11.24 -10.44
CA THR A 187 -12.09 11.34 -11.55
C THR A 187 -12.52 10.46 -12.73
N GLY A 188 -11.78 10.52 -13.83
CA GLY A 188 -11.73 9.41 -14.78
C GLY A 188 -11.05 8.19 -14.16
N TRP A 189 -11.09 7.06 -14.87
CA TRP A 189 -10.26 5.90 -14.54
C TRP A 189 -8.79 6.23 -14.81
N ILE A 190 -7.94 5.93 -13.82
CA ILE A 190 -6.50 6.14 -13.78
C ILE A 190 -5.84 4.77 -13.89
N LEU A 191 -4.79 4.67 -14.70
CA LEU A 191 -3.99 3.45 -14.86
C LEU A 191 -2.80 3.53 -13.88
N PRO A 192 -2.82 2.80 -12.75
CA PRO A 192 -1.69 2.77 -11.83
C PRO A 192 -0.55 1.91 -12.38
N THR A 193 0.66 2.10 -11.86
CA THR A 193 1.77 1.17 -12.13
C THR A 193 1.63 -0.05 -11.25
N PHE A 194 1.63 -1.25 -11.82
CA PHE A 194 1.50 -2.50 -11.05
C PHE A 194 2.82 -2.86 -10.38
N GLY A 195 2.75 -3.46 -9.19
CA GLY A 195 3.95 -3.80 -8.43
C GLY A 195 4.66 -2.61 -7.78
N GLU A 196 4.02 -1.43 -7.76
CA GLU A 196 4.59 -0.22 -7.19
C GLU A 196 3.60 0.51 -6.27
N LYS A 197 4.16 1.31 -5.34
CA LYS A 197 3.39 2.23 -4.51
C LYS A 197 2.88 3.38 -5.39
N ASN A 198 1.55 3.47 -5.55
CA ASN A 198 0.89 4.55 -6.27
C ASN A 198 0.28 5.53 -5.29
N ARG A 199 0.51 6.83 -5.50
CA ARG A 199 -0.13 7.91 -4.75
C ARG A 199 -0.97 8.76 -5.68
N LEU A 200 -2.29 8.69 -5.53
CA LEU A 200 -3.25 9.32 -6.42
C LEU A 200 -3.96 10.45 -5.70
N ARG A 201 -4.22 11.57 -6.39
CA ARG A 201 -4.80 12.78 -5.80
C ARG A 201 -5.90 13.40 -6.66
N THR A 202 -6.89 13.99 -6.02
CA THR A 202 -7.86 14.87 -6.65
C THR A 202 -8.20 16.05 -5.74
N THR A 203 -8.55 17.18 -6.34
CA THR A 203 -8.96 18.40 -5.63
C THR A 203 -10.43 18.67 -5.91
N PHE A 204 -11.19 19.03 -4.88
CA PHE A 204 -12.60 19.40 -5.03
C PHE A 204 -12.97 20.54 -4.07
N THR A 205 -14.05 21.26 -4.39
CA THR A 205 -14.53 22.38 -3.58
C THR A 205 -15.91 22.08 -3.02
N VAL A 206 -16.10 22.40 -1.75
CA VAL A 206 -17.38 22.40 -1.05
C VAL A 206 -17.82 23.85 -0.89
N SER A 207 -19.03 24.19 -1.37
CA SER A 207 -19.54 25.57 -1.34
C SER A 207 -20.46 25.86 -0.14
N LYS A 208 -21.01 24.82 0.49
CA LYS A 208 -21.86 24.88 1.69
C LYS A 208 -21.52 23.70 2.58
N ALA A 209 -21.69 23.85 3.90
CA ALA A 209 -21.48 22.74 4.81
C ALA A 209 -22.38 21.56 4.43
N GLN A 210 -21.79 20.37 4.25
CA GLN A 210 -22.49 19.16 3.80
C GLN A 210 -21.67 17.91 4.12
N THR A 211 -22.34 16.76 4.17
CA THR A 211 -21.67 15.46 4.16
C THR A 211 -21.40 15.05 2.72
N VAL A 212 -20.15 14.63 2.45
CA VAL A 212 -19.71 14.12 1.15
C VAL A 212 -19.24 12.68 1.29
N VAL A 213 -19.41 11.90 0.23
CA VAL A 213 -18.77 10.58 0.12
C VAL A 213 -17.41 10.76 -0.53
N VAL A 214 -16.39 10.15 0.07
CA VAL A 214 -15.02 10.15 -0.42
C VAL A 214 -14.46 8.73 -0.39
N GLY A 215 -13.50 8.45 -1.27
CA GLY A 215 -12.82 7.16 -1.34
C GLY A 215 -12.38 6.84 -2.75
N ALA A 216 -12.43 5.58 -3.13
CA ALA A 216 -12.08 5.16 -4.48
C ALA A 216 -12.85 3.93 -4.94
N ALA A 217 -13.02 3.85 -6.26
CA ALA A 217 -13.38 2.64 -6.96
C ALA A 217 -12.15 2.04 -7.61
N MET A 218 -12.00 0.73 -7.54
CA MET A 218 -10.95 -0.01 -8.23
C MET A 218 -11.55 -1.19 -8.96
N ARG A 219 -10.94 -1.57 -10.07
CA ARG A 219 -11.31 -2.80 -10.78
C ARG A 219 -10.10 -3.44 -11.42
N GLY A 220 -10.10 -4.77 -11.42
CA GLY A 220 -9.23 -5.56 -12.28
C GLY A 220 -10.09 -6.38 -13.21
N ARG A 221 -10.04 -6.05 -14.51
CA ARG A 221 -11.02 -6.49 -15.53
C ARG A 221 -11.02 -7.98 -15.83
N TRP A 222 -9.93 -8.66 -15.49
CA TRP A 222 -9.67 -10.01 -15.94
C TRP A 222 -9.43 -10.95 -14.77
N ALA A 223 -9.81 -12.21 -14.97
CA ALA A 223 -9.56 -13.31 -14.06
C ALA A 223 -8.09 -13.77 -14.11
N ILE A 224 -7.19 -12.90 -13.65
CA ILE A 224 -5.76 -13.17 -13.54
C ILE A 224 -5.43 -13.93 -12.25
N GLN A 225 -4.24 -14.54 -12.20
CA GLN A 225 -3.86 -15.44 -11.09
C GLN A 225 -3.98 -14.78 -9.71
N ASN A 226 -3.60 -13.52 -9.58
CA ASN A 226 -3.86 -12.71 -8.38
C ASN A 226 -4.29 -11.31 -8.81
N ASN A 227 -5.56 -11.00 -8.57
CA ASN A 227 -6.14 -9.68 -8.76
C ASN A 227 -6.23 -9.01 -7.39
N GLY A 228 -5.08 -8.53 -6.88
CA GLY A 228 -4.95 -8.00 -5.53
C GLY A 228 -4.68 -6.50 -5.49
N TRP A 229 -5.14 -5.86 -4.42
CA TRP A 229 -4.98 -4.44 -4.15
C TRP A 229 -4.64 -4.25 -2.68
N PHE A 230 -3.53 -3.60 -2.37
CA PHE A 230 -3.24 -3.12 -1.02
C PHE A 230 -3.48 -1.62 -0.92
N MET A 231 -4.02 -1.17 0.20
CA MET A 231 -4.37 0.23 0.45
C MET A 231 -4.03 0.58 1.89
N ASP A 232 -3.41 1.73 2.07
CA ASP A 232 -3.06 2.26 3.39
C ASP A 232 -2.82 3.78 3.34
N ASP A 233 -2.85 4.46 4.49
CA ASP A 233 -2.52 5.87 4.69
C ASP A 233 -3.25 6.82 3.73
N TRP A 234 -4.59 6.80 3.73
CA TRP A 234 -5.38 7.72 2.91
C TRP A 234 -5.54 9.07 3.62
N TRP A 235 -5.62 10.15 2.85
CA TRP A 235 -5.72 11.50 3.38
C TRP A 235 -6.82 12.32 2.73
N LEU A 236 -7.56 13.04 3.55
CA LEU A 236 -8.41 14.15 3.12
C LEU A 236 -8.04 15.37 3.95
N TYR A 237 -7.71 16.48 3.31
CA TYR A 237 -7.36 17.70 4.04
C TYR A 237 -7.78 18.95 3.26
N GLN A 238 -8.03 20.03 4.00
CA GLN A 238 -8.30 21.34 3.42
C GLN A 238 -6.99 21.99 2.96
N GLN A 239 -7.00 22.58 1.76
CA GLN A 239 -5.90 23.36 1.20
C GLN A 239 -5.85 24.77 1.78
#